data_AF-A0A2E8JR68-F1
#
_entry.id   AF-A0A2E8JR68-F1
#
_cell.length_a   1.000
_cell.length_b   1.000
_cell.length_c   1.000
_cell.angle_alpha   90.00
_cell.angle_beta   90.00
_cell.angle_gamma   90.00
#
_symmetry.space_group_name_H-M   'P 1'
#
loop_
_entity.id
_entity.type
_entity.pdbx_description
1 polymer ?
#
loop_
_entity_poly.entity_id
_entity_poly.type
_entity_poly.pdbx_seq_one_letter_code
_entity_poly.pdbx_strand_id
1 'polypeptide(L)'
;MLNRKGFTIVELLIVIVVIAILAAITIVAYNGIQNQAKNSAAQSAVSQASKKILAEAVKNADQYPASLSAAGITDSGSTTYQYTVNNSSNPRYYCITATNVDRSYYVSSTTSAPTAGGCPGHDANGEAAIVNLAHSPQANTIYASSGAGKIGWFSRWFGSGSSGTVTPITNASDGPPGTGITSYLRKQWDTIGTHTLDVGWGHTASGASSFPVTPGQTLTLSSYVRTSIAQTDSGSKRLWWTFYDSSGNSIGSNASTNAVFPAGQWVRLSATITIPANAAYLTFRQDLYLSMTADSRLDATGVMVTEGPTLHSYADGSSPNWSWLGAPNDSQSRGLAL
;
A
#
# COMPACT_ATOMS: atom_id res chain seq x y z
N MET A 1 26.08 3.35 -77.57
CA MET A 1 25.85 4.18 -76.37
C MET A 1 24.58 3.68 -75.69
N LEU A 2 24.67 3.07 -74.50
CA LEU A 2 23.47 2.71 -73.74
C LEU A 2 22.89 3.98 -73.10
N ASN A 3 21.70 4.35 -73.54
CA ASN A 3 20.96 5.51 -73.06
C ASN A 3 20.50 5.25 -71.61
N ARG A 4 21.21 5.79 -70.61
CA ARG A 4 20.80 5.69 -69.20
C ARG A 4 19.64 6.66 -68.97
N LYS A 5 18.41 6.14 -69.00
CA LYS A 5 17.23 6.90 -68.57
C LYS A 5 17.35 7.18 -67.07
N GLY A 6 17.39 8.47 -66.69
CA GLY A 6 17.36 8.91 -65.29
C GLY A 6 15.96 8.80 -64.71
N PHE A 7 15.87 8.48 -63.42
CA PHE A 7 14.61 8.47 -62.65
C PHE A 7 14.05 9.90 -62.57
N THR A 8 12.75 10.08 -62.78
CA THR A 8 12.09 11.38 -62.60
C THR A 8 11.90 11.68 -61.10
N ILE A 9 11.89 12.97 -60.75
CA ILE A 9 11.65 13.41 -59.36
C ILE A 9 10.27 12.93 -58.86
N VAL A 10 9.27 12.86 -59.76
CA VAL A 10 7.92 12.39 -59.41
C VAL A 10 7.91 10.90 -59.10
N GLU A 11 8.64 10.08 -59.86
CA GLU A 11 8.77 8.65 -59.58
C GLU A 11 9.46 8.40 -58.24
N LEU A 12 10.51 9.16 -57.92
CA LEU A 12 11.16 9.07 -56.61
C LEU A 12 10.21 9.50 -55.47
N LEU A 13 9.43 10.57 -55.68
CA LEU A 13 8.49 11.10 -54.70
C LEU A 13 7.38 10.10 -54.38
N ILE A 14 6.81 9.44 -55.38
CA ILE A 14 5.75 8.44 -55.15
C ILE A 14 6.31 7.25 -54.37
N VAL A 15 7.54 6.80 -54.68
CA VAL A 15 8.17 5.68 -53.97
C VAL A 15 8.36 5.98 -52.49
N ILE A 16 8.86 7.17 -52.13
CA ILE A 16 9.04 7.54 -50.72
C ILE A 16 7.69 7.66 -49.99
N VAL A 17 6.63 8.16 -50.66
CA VAL A 17 5.28 8.24 -50.09
C VAL A 17 4.73 6.85 -49.84
N VAL A 18 4.89 5.93 -50.78
CA VAL A 18 4.46 4.52 -50.62
C VAL A 18 5.20 3.85 -49.47
N ILE A 19 6.53 4.01 -49.37
CA ILE A 19 7.31 3.46 -48.25
C ILE A 19 6.86 4.07 -46.92
N ALA A 20 6.58 5.38 -46.88
CA ALA A 20 6.11 6.04 -45.68
C ALA A 20 4.76 5.49 -45.18
N ILE A 21 3.80 5.24 -46.09
CA ILE A 21 2.51 4.64 -45.74
C ILE A 21 2.69 3.19 -45.25
N LEU A 22 3.50 2.39 -45.96
CA LEU A 22 3.78 1.02 -45.56
C LEU A 22 4.49 0.94 -44.20
N ALA A 23 5.46 1.81 -43.94
CA ALA A 23 6.17 1.89 -42.67
C ALA A 23 5.23 2.27 -41.51
N ALA A 24 4.31 3.21 -41.73
CA ALA A 24 3.35 3.59 -40.70
C ALA A 24 2.43 2.43 -40.29
N ILE A 25 1.90 1.68 -41.27
CA ILE A 25 1.06 0.51 -41.02
C ILE A 25 1.84 -0.59 -40.30
N THR A 26 3.07 -0.88 -40.75
CA THR A 26 3.89 -1.94 -40.15
C THR A 26 4.25 -1.65 -38.71
N ILE A 27 4.54 -0.40 -38.33
CA ILE A 27 4.85 -0.02 -36.94
C ILE A 27 3.65 -0.31 -36.02
N VAL A 28 2.44 0.10 -36.42
CA VAL A 28 1.22 -0.12 -35.61
C VAL A 28 0.94 -1.62 -35.46
N ALA A 29 1.03 -2.37 -36.56
CA ALA A 29 0.83 -3.82 -36.54
C ALA A 29 1.88 -4.54 -35.67
N TYR A 30 3.15 -4.12 -35.76
CA TYR A 30 4.24 -4.69 -35.00
C TYR A 30 4.07 -4.51 -33.49
N ASN A 31 3.64 -3.31 -33.05
CA ASN A 31 3.32 -3.06 -31.64
C ASN A 31 2.17 -3.96 -31.14
N GLY A 32 1.14 -4.17 -31.97
CA GLY A 32 0.04 -5.09 -31.66
C GLY A 32 0.51 -6.54 -31.48
N ILE A 33 1.33 -7.03 -32.40
CA ILE A 33 1.90 -8.39 -32.36
C ILE A 33 2.78 -8.58 -31.13
N GLN A 34 3.64 -7.61 -30.82
CA GLN A 34 4.47 -7.67 -29.61
C GLN A 34 3.63 -7.75 -28.34
N ASN A 35 2.58 -6.94 -28.22
CA ASN A 35 1.68 -6.98 -27.07
C ASN A 35 0.95 -8.34 -26.95
N GLN A 36 0.49 -8.90 -28.07
CA GLN A 36 -0.12 -10.22 -28.08
C GLN A 36 0.87 -11.34 -27.71
N ALA A 37 2.12 -11.24 -28.16
CA ALA A 37 3.17 -12.17 -27.81
C ALA A 37 3.49 -12.12 -26.32
N LYS A 38 3.63 -10.92 -25.74
CA LYS A 38 3.83 -10.71 -24.29
C LYS A 38 2.67 -11.29 -23.47
N ASN A 39 1.43 -11.01 -23.87
CA ASN A 39 0.24 -11.57 -23.21
C ASN A 39 0.23 -13.09 -23.25
N SER A 40 0.46 -13.68 -24.44
CA SER A 40 0.54 -15.13 -24.60
C SER A 40 1.65 -15.76 -23.76
N ALA A 41 2.81 -15.08 -23.67
CA ALA A 41 3.93 -15.53 -22.86
C ALA A 41 3.59 -15.53 -21.36
N ALA A 42 3.03 -14.44 -20.83
CA ALA A 42 2.63 -14.34 -19.42
C ALA A 42 1.51 -15.34 -19.05
N GLN A 43 0.49 -15.48 -19.90
CA GLN A 43 -0.60 -16.45 -19.71
C GLN A 43 -0.08 -17.90 -19.70
N SER A 44 0.82 -18.22 -20.64
CA SER A 44 1.42 -19.56 -20.73
C SER A 44 2.31 -19.83 -19.52
N ALA A 45 3.13 -18.86 -19.10
CA ALA A 45 3.99 -18.96 -17.94
C ALA A 45 3.20 -19.25 -16.66
N VAL A 46 2.18 -18.44 -16.34
CA VAL A 46 1.37 -18.66 -15.13
C VAL A 46 0.60 -19.98 -15.17
N SER A 47 0.12 -20.39 -16.35
CA SER A 47 -0.57 -21.69 -16.52
C SER A 47 0.35 -22.87 -16.24
N GLN A 48 1.56 -22.85 -16.78
CA GLN A 48 2.55 -23.90 -16.58
C GLN A 48 3.01 -23.96 -15.12
N ALA A 49 3.24 -22.80 -14.52
CA ALA A 49 3.66 -22.70 -13.13
C ALA A 49 2.56 -23.16 -12.16
N SER A 50 1.30 -22.79 -12.40
CA SER A 50 0.15 -23.29 -11.62
C SER A 50 0.01 -24.81 -11.70
N LYS A 51 0.18 -25.41 -12.90
CA LYS A 51 0.17 -26.88 -13.05
C LYS A 51 1.27 -27.57 -12.24
N LYS A 52 2.48 -26.99 -12.19
CA LYS A 52 3.58 -27.51 -11.36
C LYS A 52 3.24 -27.43 -9.87
N ILE A 53 2.68 -26.31 -9.42
CA ILE A 53 2.21 -26.14 -8.02
C ILE A 53 1.17 -27.19 -7.66
N LEU A 54 0.16 -27.39 -8.51
CA LEU A 54 -0.89 -28.38 -8.29
C LEU A 54 -0.36 -29.81 -8.29
N ALA A 55 0.56 -30.14 -9.21
CA ALA A 55 1.18 -31.46 -9.26
C ALA A 55 2.00 -31.77 -7.99
N GLU A 56 2.66 -30.76 -7.42
CA GLU A 56 3.40 -30.90 -6.18
C GLU A 56 2.47 -30.99 -4.96
N ALA A 57 1.35 -30.28 -4.97
CA ALA A 57 0.34 -30.38 -3.92
C ALA A 57 -0.26 -31.79 -3.82
N VAL A 58 -0.56 -32.42 -4.97
CA VAL A 58 -1.06 -33.80 -5.03
C VAL A 58 -0.05 -34.80 -4.42
N LYS A 59 1.25 -34.55 -4.56
CA LYS A 59 2.30 -35.40 -3.96
C LYS A 59 2.46 -35.18 -2.46
N ASN A 60 2.13 -33.99 -1.97
CA ASN A 60 2.37 -33.55 -0.59
C ASN A 60 1.08 -33.43 0.22
N ALA A 61 0.20 -34.43 0.14
CA ALA A 61 -1.06 -34.48 0.92
C ALA A 61 -1.91 -33.20 0.80
N ASP A 62 -2.09 -32.73 -0.45
CA ASP A 62 -2.81 -31.54 -0.86
C ASP A 62 -2.22 -30.21 -0.33
N GLN A 63 -0.98 -30.22 0.19
CA GLN A 63 -0.31 -28.99 0.64
C GLN A 63 0.42 -28.33 -0.52
N TYR A 64 0.09 -27.07 -0.79
CA TYR A 64 0.81 -26.32 -1.80
C TYR A 64 2.28 -26.13 -1.39
N PRO A 65 3.23 -26.07 -2.35
CA PRO A 65 4.63 -25.86 -2.07
C PRO A 65 4.85 -24.61 -1.23
N ALA A 66 5.74 -24.66 -0.24
CA ALA A 66 6.07 -23.50 0.59
C ALA A 66 6.82 -22.40 -0.20
N SER A 67 7.47 -22.77 -1.31
CA SER A 67 8.18 -21.85 -2.21
C SER A 67 8.06 -22.30 -3.67
N LEU A 68 8.30 -21.37 -4.60
CA LEU A 68 8.36 -21.68 -6.03
C LEU A 68 9.53 -22.62 -6.38
N SER A 69 10.65 -22.50 -5.66
CA SER A 69 11.82 -23.36 -5.86
C SER A 69 11.51 -24.83 -5.55
N ALA A 70 10.67 -25.11 -4.55
CA ALA A 70 10.22 -26.47 -4.24
C ALA A 70 9.40 -27.09 -5.38
N ALA A 71 8.73 -26.27 -6.19
CA ALA A 71 8.01 -26.71 -7.39
C ALA A 71 8.86 -26.67 -8.67
N GLY A 72 10.16 -26.35 -8.59
CA GLY A 72 11.03 -26.19 -9.74
C GLY A 72 10.60 -25.05 -10.67
N ILE A 73 10.14 -23.94 -10.09
CA ILE A 73 9.75 -22.71 -10.78
C ILE A 73 10.77 -21.62 -10.40
N THR A 74 11.38 -21.02 -11.41
CA THR A 74 12.34 -19.91 -11.26
C THR A 74 12.10 -18.89 -12.36
N ASP A 75 12.49 -17.65 -12.10
CA ASP A 75 12.47 -16.59 -13.11
C ASP A 75 13.37 -16.97 -14.29
N SER A 76 12.97 -16.55 -15.49
CA SER A 76 13.70 -16.87 -16.72
C SER A 76 13.46 -15.82 -17.80
N GLY A 77 14.55 -15.29 -18.37
CA GLY A 77 14.50 -14.26 -19.41
C GLY A 77 13.74 -13.02 -18.91
N SER A 78 12.71 -12.61 -19.63
CA SER A 78 11.84 -11.48 -19.27
C SER A 78 10.63 -11.86 -18.43
N THR A 79 10.57 -13.10 -17.92
CA THR A 79 9.45 -13.60 -17.11
C THR A 79 9.86 -13.76 -15.66
N THR A 80 9.15 -13.08 -14.76
CA THR A 80 9.31 -13.20 -13.31
C THR A 80 8.07 -13.78 -12.66
N TYR A 81 8.24 -14.41 -11.50
CA TYR A 81 7.16 -15.02 -10.74
C TYR A 81 7.08 -14.49 -9.32
N GLN A 82 5.86 -14.27 -8.84
CA GLN A 82 5.56 -14.00 -7.45
C GLN A 82 4.52 -14.99 -6.95
N TYR A 83 4.63 -15.40 -5.69
CA TYR A 83 3.86 -16.50 -5.13
C TYR A 83 3.49 -16.25 -3.68
N THR A 84 2.20 -16.44 -3.38
CA THR A 84 1.64 -16.39 -2.03
C THR A 84 0.97 -17.72 -1.74
N VAL A 85 1.23 -18.27 -0.54
CA VAL A 85 0.67 -19.55 -0.10
C VAL A 85 0.21 -19.47 1.35
N ASN A 86 -0.93 -20.08 1.64
CA ASN A 86 -1.43 -20.30 2.99
C ASN A 86 -2.03 -21.72 3.09
N ASN A 87 -1.24 -22.66 3.59
CA ASN A 87 -1.69 -24.04 3.83
C ASN A 87 -2.45 -24.21 5.16
N SER A 88 -2.52 -23.17 5.98
CA SER A 88 -3.20 -23.17 7.28
C SER A 88 -4.66 -22.71 7.19
N SER A 89 -5.09 -22.14 6.05
CA SER A 89 -6.48 -21.78 5.81
C SER A 89 -7.32 -23.00 5.39
N ASN A 90 -8.63 -22.94 5.63
CA ASN A 90 -9.60 -23.93 5.15
C ASN A 90 -10.70 -23.22 4.33
N PRO A 91 -10.74 -23.36 2.98
CA PRO A 91 -9.83 -24.16 2.15
C PRO A 91 -8.42 -23.57 2.10
N ARG A 92 -7.43 -24.42 1.76
CA ARG A 92 -6.05 -23.99 1.54
C ARG A 92 -5.98 -23.01 0.38
N TYR A 93 -5.08 -22.04 0.47
CA TYR A 93 -4.97 -20.96 -0.51
C TYR A 93 -3.58 -20.92 -1.15
N TYR A 94 -3.55 -20.72 -2.46
CA TYR A 94 -2.35 -20.26 -3.17
C TYR A 94 -2.75 -19.23 -4.23
N CYS A 95 -1.78 -18.40 -4.59
CA CYS A 95 -1.87 -17.52 -5.75
C CYS A 95 -0.48 -17.31 -6.34
N ILE A 96 -0.37 -17.45 -7.65
CA ILE A 96 0.84 -17.20 -8.41
C ILE A 96 0.59 -16.12 -9.47
N THR A 97 1.53 -15.19 -9.60
CA THR A 97 1.57 -14.21 -10.68
C THR A 97 2.80 -14.46 -11.53
N ALA A 98 2.62 -14.49 -12.84
CA ALA A 98 3.73 -14.41 -13.80
C ALA A 98 3.66 -13.06 -14.51
N THR A 99 4.79 -12.37 -14.57
CA THR A 99 4.92 -11.08 -15.25
C THR A 99 5.91 -11.22 -16.40
N ASN A 100 5.47 -10.97 -17.63
CA ASN A 100 6.35 -10.86 -18.79
C ASN A 100 6.44 -9.39 -19.21
N VAL A 101 7.59 -8.76 -18.95
CA VAL A 101 7.80 -7.32 -19.14
C VAL A 101 6.77 -6.49 -18.36
N ASP A 102 5.71 -6.04 -19.02
CA ASP A 102 4.65 -5.15 -18.53
C ASP A 102 3.28 -5.83 -18.54
N ARG A 103 3.23 -7.16 -18.69
CA ARG A 103 1.98 -7.94 -18.71
C ARG A 103 2.00 -8.98 -17.62
N SER A 104 1.08 -8.87 -16.67
CA SER A 104 0.94 -9.84 -15.58
C SER A 104 -0.35 -10.63 -15.73
N TYR A 105 -0.26 -11.92 -15.43
CA TYR A 105 -1.41 -12.78 -15.27
C TYR A 105 -1.25 -13.58 -13.99
N TYR A 106 -2.36 -13.81 -13.31
CA TYR A 106 -2.39 -14.62 -12.10
C TYR A 106 -3.35 -15.79 -12.22
N VAL A 107 -3.07 -16.81 -11.42
CA VAL A 107 -3.91 -17.98 -11.18
C VAL A 107 -3.89 -18.25 -9.68
N SER A 108 -5.03 -18.62 -9.11
CA SER A 108 -5.17 -18.89 -7.69
C SER A 108 -6.00 -20.17 -7.45
N SER A 109 -6.05 -20.60 -6.19
CA SER A 109 -6.96 -21.66 -5.73
C SER A 109 -8.44 -21.43 -6.07
N THR A 110 -8.87 -20.17 -6.27
CA THR A 110 -10.24 -19.79 -6.62
C THR A 110 -10.41 -19.35 -8.08
N THR A 111 -9.30 -19.07 -8.77
CA THR A 111 -9.27 -18.57 -10.15
C THR A 111 -8.34 -19.46 -10.97
N SER A 112 -8.89 -20.49 -11.61
CA SER A 112 -8.11 -21.51 -12.34
C SER A 112 -7.70 -21.10 -13.75
N ALA A 113 -8.35 -20.09 -14.33
CA ALA A 113 -7.99 -19.53 -15.63
C ALA A 113 -7.01 -18.35 -15.45
N PRO A 114 -5.96 -18.23 -16.31
CA PRO A 114 -5.09 -17.06 -16.32
C PRO A 114 -5.90 -15.77 -16.43
N THR A 115 -5.85 -14.95 -15.40
CA THR A 115 -6.59 -13.68 -15.35
C THR A 115 -5.59 -12.55 -15.36
N ALA A 116 -5.85 -11.50 -16.16
CA ALA A 116 -4.95 -10.36 -16.25
C ALA A 116 -4.82 -9.66 -14.88
N GLY A 117 -3.61 -9.23 -14.54
CA GLY A 117 -3.26 -8.61 -13.27
C GLY A 117 -2.35 -9.48 -12.40
N GLY A 118 -2.14 -9.03 -11.17
CA GLY A 118 -1.40 -9.75 -10.13
C GLY A 118 -2.32 -10.32 -9.07
N CYS A 119 -1.83 -11.30 -8.32
CA CYS A 119 -2.46 -11.71 -7.07
C CYS A 119 -2.52 -10.51 -6.11
N PRO A 120 -3.42 -10.52 -5.12
CA PRO A 120 -3.39 -9.54 -4.05
C PRO A 120 -2.00 -9.46 -3.42
N GLY A 121 -1.39 -8.28 -3.46
CA GLY A 121 -0.03 -8.05 -2.99
C GLY A 121 1.11 -8.39 -3.95
N HIS A 122 0.86 -8.80 -5.18
CA HIS A 122 1.90 -8.97 -6.19
C HIS A 122 1.99 -7.72 -7.08
N ASP A 123 3.14 -7.55 -7.72
CA ASP A 123 3.35 -6.57 -8.78
C ASP A 123 2.49 -6.96 -9.98
N ALA A 124 1.97 -5.97 -10.71
CA ALA A 124 1.08 -6.21 -11.84
C ALA A 124 1.35 -5.26 -12.98
N ASN A 125 1.40 -5.80 -14.20
CA ASN A 125 1.59 -5.05 -15.43
C ASN A 125 2.83 -4.15 -15.44
N GLY A 126 3.91 -4.58 -14.77
CA GLY A 126 5.14 -3.80 -14.62
C GLY A 126 5.07 -2.72 -13.53
N GLU A 127 3.94 -2.56 -12.84
CA GLU A 127 3.82 -1.71 -11.67
C GLU A 127 4.18 -2.51 -10.41
N ALA A 128 5.16 -1.99 -9.66
CA ALA A 128 5.57 -2.57 -8.40
C ALA A 128 4.46 -2.42 -7.36
N ALA A 129 4.21 -3.48 -6.60
CA ALA A 129 3.34 -3.41 -5.44
C ALA A 129 3.94 -2.46 -4.40
N ILE A 130 3.07 -1.66 -3.82
CA ILE A 130 3.39 -0.78 -2.71
C ILE A 130 3.21 -1.58 -1.43
N VAL A 131 4.08 -1.34 -0.45
CA VAL A 131 3.94 -1.90 0.89
C VAL A 131 3.37 -0.81 1.80
N ASN A 132 2.25 -1.10 2.45
CA ASN A 132 1.82 -0.38 3.63
C ASN A 132 2.60 -0.96 4.81
N LEU A 133 3.58 -0.19 5.28
CA LEU A 133 4.51 -0.56 6.34
C LEU A 133 3.82 -0.67 7.71
N ALA A 134 2.54 -0.29 7.81
CA ALA A 134 1.75 -0.41 9.01
C ALA A 134 1.25 -1.83 9.25
N HIS A 135 1.43 -2.28 10.49
CA HIS A 135 1.08 -3.61 10.96
C HIS A 135 -0.39 -3.72 11.36
N SER A 136 -0.89 -2.69 12.04
CA SER A 136 -2.28 -2.60 12.49
C SER A 136 -2.90 -1.32 11.92
N PRO A 137 -3.25 -1.29 10.62
CA PRO A 137 -3.62 -0.05 9.98
C PRO A 137 -5.03 0.43 10.31
N GLN A 138 -5.94 -0.46 10.70
CA GLN A 138 -7.28 -0.08 11.14
C GLN A 138 -7.37 0.00 12.66
N ALA A 139 -8.16 0.95 13.14
CA ALA A 139 -8.48 1.11 14.55
C ALA A 139 -9.66 0.20 14.93
N ASN A 140 -9.38 -1.08 15.17
CA ASN A 140 -10.41 -2.09 15.48
C ASN A 140 -10.45 -2.52 16.95
N THR A 141 -9.42 -2.21 17.73
CA THR A 141 -9.24 -2.63 19.12
C THR A 141 -8.51 -1.55 19.92
N ILE A 142 -8.70 -1.53 21.24
CA ILE A 142 -7.94 -0.67 22.15
C ILE A 142 -6.63 -1.38 22.51
N TYR A 143 -5.53 -0.96 21.90
CA TYR A 143 -4.20 -1.45 22.21
C TYR A 143 -3.38 -0.40 22.95
N ALA A 144 -2.72 -0.83 24.03
CA ALA A 144 -1.87 0.03 24.85
C ALA A 144 -0.49 0.29 24.22
N SER A 145 0.02 -0.62 23.38
CA SER A 145 1.31 -0.47 22.67
C SER A 145 1.38 -1.34 21.41
N SER A 146 2.32 -1.02 20.53
CA SER A 146 2.57 -1.73 19.28
C SER A 146 3.55 -2.89 19.36
N GLY A 147 4.22 -3.06 20.50
CA GLY A 147 5.47 -3.82 20.54
C GLY A 147 6.62 -3.12 19.81
N ALA A 148 7.86 -3.45 20.20
CA ALA A 148 9.06 -2.83 19.66
C ALA A 148 9.22 -3.07 18.15
N GLY A 149 9.62 -2.02 17.42
CA GLY A 149 9.91 -2.07 15.99
C GLY A 149 8.69 -1.99 15.06
N LYS A 150 7.46 -2.05 15.59
CA LYS A 150 6.23 -1.99 14.79
C LYS A 150 5.68 -0.56 14.66
N ILE A 151 4.93 -0.35 13.57
CA ILE A 151 4.21 0.90 13.28
C ILE A 151 2.76 0.55 12.92
N GLY A 152 1.79 1.36 13.34
CA GLY A 152 0.36 1.05 13.22
C GLY A 152 -0.50 1.86 14.19
N TRP A 153 -1.79 1.56 14.27
CA TRP A 153 -2.76 2.21 15.14
C TRP A 153 -2.68 1.74 16.59
N PHE A 154 -2.45 2.66 17.53
CA PHE A 154 -2.45 2.37 18.97
C PHE A 154 -3.03 3.55 19.75
N SER A 155 -3.92 3.28 20.70
CA SER A 155 -4.71 4.33 21.37
C SER A 155 -3.99 5.03 22.52
N ARG A 156 -2.67 5.23 22.40
CA ARG A 156 -1.87 5.92 23.42
C ARG A 156 -2.34 7.37 23.52
N TRP A 157 -2.74 7.83 24.71
CA TRP A 157 -3.29 9.16 24.97
C TRP A 157 -4.53 9.52 24.12
N PHE A 158 -5.19 8.52 23.56
CA PHE A 158 -6.36 8.74 22.72
C PHE A 158 -7.48 9.41 23.52
N GLY A 159 -7.74 10.68 23.24
CA GLY A 159 -8.70 11.44 24.02
C GLY A 159 -8.23 11.81 25.42
N SER A 160 -6.92 11.98 25.64
CA SER A 160 -6.42 12.54 26.90
C SER A 160 -6.96 13.96 27.13
N GLY A 161 -7.16 14.35 28.39
CA GLY A 161 -7.82 15.60 28.73
C GLY A 161 -9.32 15.42 28.95
N SER A 162 -9.76 15.71 30.18
CA SER A 162 -11.15 15.59 30.66
C SER A 162 -11.72 14.17 30.64
N SER A 163 -12.85 13.97 31.34
CA SER A 163 -13.51 12.65 31.39
C SER A 163 -14.15 12.31 30.05
N GLY A 164 -14.15 11.03 29.69
CA GLY A 164 -14.87 10.55 28.53
C GLY A 164 -14.63 9.07 28.25
N THR A 165 -15.51 8.48 27.45
CA THR A 165 -15.48 7.06 27.12
C THR A 165 -14.79 6.83 25.77
N VAL A 166 -13.93 5.80 25.72
CA VAL A 166 -13.28 5.33 24.48
C VAL A 166 -13.90 4.01 24.06
N THR A 167 -14.34 3.89 22.81
CA THR A 167 -15.08 2.73 22.30
C THR A 167 -14.64 2.39 20.88
N PRO A 168 -14.28 1.12 20.59
CA PRO A 168 -14.12 0.65 19.22
C PRO A 168 -15.48 0.61 18.52
N ILE A 169 -15.56 1.22 17.34
CA ILE A 169 -16.71 1.11 16.46
C ILE A 169 -16.33 0.12 15.35
N THR A 170 -17.21 -0.86 15.10
CA THR A 170 -17.04 -1.90 14.06
C THR A 170 -18.28 -1.96 13.18
N ASN A 171 -18.14 -2.48 11.96
CA ASN A 171 -19.22 -2.56 10.96
C ASN A 171 -19.90 -1.21 10.68
N ALA A 172 -19.14 -0.12 10.80
CA ALA A 172 -19.62 1.22 10.60
C ALA A 172 -19.83 1.50 9.10
N SER A 173 -20.96 2.13 8.76
CA SER A 173 -21.23 2.61 7.40
C SER A 173 -20.63 3.99 7.12
N ASP A 174 -20.05 4.63 8.13
CA ASP A 174 -19.61 6.03 8.12
C ASP A 174 -18.10 6.18 8.32
N GLY A 175 -17.31 5.19 7.91
CA GLY A 175 -15.85 5.29 7.89
C GLY A 175 -15.33 6.30 6.85
N PRO A 176 -14.01 6.50 6.78
CA PRO A 176 -13.40 7.42 5.82
C PRO A 176 -13.83 7.12 4.36
N PRO A 177 -14.35 8.12 3.62
CA PRO A 177 -14.86 7.91 2.26
C PRO A 177 -13.80 7.32 1.32
N GLY A 178 -14.22 6.37 0.47
CA GLY A 178 -13.35 5.77 -0.55
C GLY A 178 -12.30 4.78 -0.04
N THR A 179 -12.26 4.51 1.28
CA THR A 179 -11.24 3.61 1.88
C THR A 179 -11.73 2.20 2.13
N GLY A 180 -13.04 1.98 2.17
CA GLY A 180 -13.63 0.70 2.59
C GLY A 180 -13.48 0.38 4.09
N ILE A 181 -12.86 1.25 4.88
CA ILE A 181 -12.71 1.06 6.33
C ILE A 181 -14.08 1.12 7.00
N THR A 182 -14.42 0.08 7.77
CA THR A 182 -15.66 -0.02 8.56
C THR A 182 -15.41 -0.05 10.08
N SER A 183 -14.17 0.20 10.51
CA SER A 183 -13.83 0.27 11.93
C SER A 183 -12.97 1.49 12.27
N TYR A 184 -13.29 2.12 13.40
CA TYR A 184 -12.52 3.22 13.96
C TYR A 184 -12.65 3.27 15.48
N LEU A 185 -11.70 3.95 16.14
CA LEU A 185 -11.82 4.22 17.56
C LEU A 185 -12.54 5.55 17.78
N ARG A 186 -13.50 5.59 18.70
CA ARG A 186 -14.24 6.79 19.09
C ARG A 186 -13.95 7.16 20.53
N LYS A 187 -13.68 8.44 20.78
CA LYS A 187 -13.74 9.05 22.12
C LYS A 187 -14.98 9.95 22.15
N GLN A 188 -15.80 9.82 23.19
CA GLN A 188 -16.86 10.77 23.52
C GLN A 188 -16.55 11.41 24.87
N TRP A 189 -16.63 12.73 24.97
CA TRP A 189 -16.37 13.46 26.22
C TRP A 189 -17.61 13.56 27.10
N ASP A 190 -17.45 13.34 28.40
CA ASP A 190 -18.53 13.49 29.39
C ASP A 190 -18.53 14.89 30.01
N THR A 191 -17.35 15.52 30.11
CA THR A 191 -17.17 16.84 30.72
C THR A 191 -16.39 17.78 29.80
N ILE A 192 -16.70 19.07 29.90
CA ILE A 192 -15.93 20.14 29.25
C ILE A 192 -14.63 20.34 30.05
N GLY A 193 -13.47 20.35 29.40
CA GLY A 193 -12.24 20.77 30.05
C GLY A 193 -11.11 21.04 29.07
N THR A 194 -9.99 21.53 29.62
CA THR A 194 -8.84 22.11 28.89
C THR A 194 -7.89 21.03 28.34
N HIS A 195 -7.26 21.32 27.18
CA HIS A 195 -6.79 20.29 26.24
C HIS A 195 -5.34 19.80 26.44
N THR A 196 -5.15 18.50 26.18
CA THR A 196 -3.93 17.88 25.61
C THR A 196 -4.34 16.57 24.96
N LEU A 197 -4.18 16.40 23.64
CA LEU A 197 -4.58 15.17 22.95
C LEU A 197 -3.51 14.70 21.96
N ASP A 198 -3.16 13.43 22.05
CA ASP A 198 -2.13 12.79 21.22
C ASP A 198 -2.67 11.43 20.78
N VAL A 199 -2.79 11.15 19.48
CA VAL A 199 -3.33 9.88 18.99
C VAL A 199 -2.26 9.14 18.21
N GLY A 200 -1.71 8.10 18.85
CA GLY A 200 -0.43 7.49 18.54
C GLY A 200 -0.39 6.51 17.36
N TRP A 201 0.68 6.65 16.57
CA TRP A 201 1.06 5.77 15.46
C TRP A 201 2.37 5.08 15.85
N GLY A 202 2.28 3.90 16.44
CA GLY A 202 3.45 3.11 16.82
C GLY A 202 4.21 3.61 18.06
N HIS A 203 4.37 2.65 18.98
CA HIS A 203 5.27 2.58 20.11
C HIS A 203 5.02 3.42 21.37
N THR A 204 4.93 2.74 22.52
CA THR A 204 5.06 3.35 23.85
C THR A 204 6.48 3.76 24.17
N ALA A 205 7.46 3.27 23.42
CA ALA A 205 8.85 3.51 23.72
C ALA A 205 9.58 4.29 22.62
N SER A 206 10.61 4.97 23.09
CA SER A 206 11.45 5.86 22.31
C SER A 206 12.76 5.16 21.96
N GLY A 207 13.48 5.72 21.00
CA GLY A 207 14.83 5.26 20.69
C GLY A 207 14.84 3.93 19.96
N ALA A 208 15.74 3.02 20.35
CA ALA A 208 16.09 1.78 19.64
C ALA A 208 14.97 0.72 19.53
N SER A 209 13.80 1.03 20.05
CA SER A 209 12.62 0.19 20.03
C SER A 209 11.52 0.74 19.12
N SER A 210 11.77 1.87 18.46
CA SER A 210 10.84 2.50 17.51
C SER A 210 10.94 1.89 16.11
N PHE A 211 10.18 2.38 15.14
CA PHE A 211 10.18 1.85 13.78
C PHE A 211 11.54 2.08 13.10
N PRO A 212 12.23 1.03 12.60
CA PRO A 212 13.53 1.18 11.96
C PRO A 212 13.40 1.89 10.61
N VAL A 213 14.33 2.79 10.33
CA VAL A 213 14.38 3.58 9.09
C VAL A 213 15.81 3.68 8.57
N THR A 214 15.94 3.93 7.26
CA THR A 214 17.25 4.12 6.63
C THR A 214 17.46 5.59 6.27
N PRO A 215 18.62 6.21 6.60
CA PRO A 215 18.94 7.57 6.17
C PRO A 215 18.77 7.77 4.66
N GLY A 216 18.18 8.90 4.25
CA GLY A 216 17.91 9.22 2.85
C GLY A 216 16.64 8.58 2.26
N GLN A 217 16.05 7.60 2.95
CA GLN A 217 14.74 7.06 2.58
C GLN A 217 13.69 8.18 2.64
N THR A 218 12.74 8.16 1.70
CA THR A 218 11.56 9.04 1.74
C THR A 218 10.36 8.19 2.09
N LEU A 219 9.56 8.64 3.05
CA LEU A 219 8.31 7.99 3.46
C LEU A 219 7.15 8.96 3.32
N THR A 220 5.99 8.45 2.92
CA THR A 220 4.73 9.18 3.00
C THR A 220 3.85 8.54 4.08
N LEU A 221 3.46 9.37 5.04
CA LEU A 221 2.67 9.00 6.21
C LEU A 221 1.27 9.56 6.03
N SER A 222 0.23 8.80 6.39
CA SER A 222 -1.12 9.33 6.41
C SER A 222 -2.06 8.64 7.37
N SER A 223 -3.07 9.38 7.80
CA SER A 223 -4.05 8.94 8.78
C SER A 223 -5.39 9.64 8.65
N TYR A 224 -6.47 9.00 9.09
CA TYR A 224 -7.79 9.63 9.12
C TYR A 224 -8.22 10.00 10.53
N VAL A 225 -8.80 11.19 10.64
CA VAL A 225 -9.39 11.72 11.87
C VAL A 225 -10.69 12.45 11.54
N ARG A 226 -11.68 12.39 12.42
CA ARG A 226 -12.92 13.14 12.34
C ARG A 226 -13.30 13.66 13.71
N THR A 227 -13.81 14.88 13.77
CA THR A 227 -14.44 15.44 14.98
C THR A 227 -15.93 15.66 14.74
N SER A 228 -16.78 15.48 15.75
CA SER A 228 -18.23 15.72 15.61
C SER A 228 -18.56 17.20 15.45
N ILE A 229 -17.69 18.08 15.94
CA ILE A 229 -17.80 19.54 15.84
C ILE A 229 -16.64 20.10 15.04
N ALA A 230 -16.87 21.25 14.41
CA ALA A 230 -15.82 21.96 13.69
C ALA A 230 -14.75 22.46 14.66
N GLN A 231 -13.50 22.42 14.25
CA GLN A 231 -12.38 22.92 15.04
C GLN A 231 -11.88 24.22 14.42
N THR A 232 -12.18 25.34 15.07
CA THR A 232 -11.85 26.69 14.61
C THR A 232 -10.73 27.34 15.42
N ASP A 233 -10.24 26.66 16.46
CA ASP A 233 -9.11 27.12 17.27
C ASP A 233 -7.76 26.95 16.55
N SER A 234 -6.74 27.64 17.06
CA SER A 234 -5.37 27.61 16.54
C SER A 234 -4.53 26.42 17.03
N GLY A 235 -5.16 25.45 17.71
CA GLY A 235 -4.52 24.24 18.19
C GLY A 235 -3.88 23.41 17.07
N SER A 236 -2.87 22.63 17.41
CA SER A 236 -2.21 21.69 16.48
C SER A 236 -3.19 20.65 15.95
N LYS A 237 -3.19 20.41 14.64
CA LYS A 237 -4.13 19.51 13.95
C LYS A 237 -3.39 18.80 12.82
N ARG A 238 -2.36 18.04 13.19
CA ARG A 238 -1.27 17.65 12.27
C ARG A 238 -0.69 16.28 12.62
N LEU A 239 0.18 15.77 11.76
CA LEU A 239 1.09 14.68 12.11
C LEU A 239 2.34 15.26 12.77
N TRP A 240 2.85 14.60 13.80
CA TRP A 240 4.13 14.90 14.45
C TRP A 240 5.02 13.68 14.37
N TRP A 241 6.32 13.87 14.15
CA TRP A 241 7.29 12.78 14.15
C TRP A 241 8.59 13.15 14.86
N THR A 242 9.28 12.13 15.34
CA THR A 242 10.58 12.23 16.01
C THR A 242 11.53 11.18 15.44
N PHE A 243 12.76 11.59 15.13
CA PHE A 243 13.84 10.72 14.69
C PHE A 243 14.76 10.38 15.85
N TYR A 244 15.28 9.16 15.86
CA TYR A 244 16.24 8.69 16.85
C TYR A 244 17.47 8.10 16.18
N ASP A 245 18.64 8.27 16.81
CA ASP A 245 19.87 7.62 16.40
C ASP A 245 19.89 6.12 16.77
N SER A 246 20.96 5.41 16.39
CA SER A 246 21.13 3.97 16.68
C SER A 246 21.22 3.66 18.18
N SER A 247 21.60 4.63 19.02
CA SER A 247 21.64 4.51 20.48
C SER A 247 20.29 4.83 21.13
N GLY A 248 19.32 5.30 20.34
CA GLY A 248 17.99 5.64 20.77
C GLY A 248 17.82 7.07 21.27
N ASN A 249 18.80 7.95 21.06
CA ASN A 249 18.67 9.37 21.41
C ASN A 249 17.84 10.10 20.35
N SER A 250 16.97 11.00 20.77
CA SER A 250 16.21 11.86 19.84
C SER A 250 17.17 12.83 19.15
N ILE A 251 17.18 12.85 17.82
CA ILE A 251 18.02 13.74 17.01
C ILE A 251 17.24 14.85 16.30
N GLY A 252 15.91 14.86 16.43
CA GLY A 252 15.08 15.93 15.88
C GLY A 252 13.61 15.53 15.83
N SER A 253 12.73 16.52 15.86
CA SER A 253 11.29 16.33 15.67
C SER A 253 10.76 17.39 14.72
N ASN A 254 9.72 17.05 13.97
CA ASN A 254 9.02 17.99 13.10
C ASN A 254 7.55 17.56 12.96
N ALA A 255 6.75 18.36 12.28
CA ALA A 255 5.34 18.11 12.12
C ALA A 255 4.83 18.57 10.75
N SER A 256 3.69 18.03 10.34
CA SER A 256 3.00 18.46 9.12
C SER A 256 2.36 19.83 9.33
N THR A 257 1.89 20.42 8.22
CA THR A 257 0.99 21.57 8.30
C THR A 257 -0.29 21.18 9.06
N ASN A 258 -0.88 22.16 9.73
CA ASN A 258 -2.18 21.98 10.37
C ASN A 258 -3.26 21.82 9.31
N ALA A 259 -4.15 20.84 9.52
CA ALA A 259 -5.33 20.64 8.70
C ALA A 259 -6.56 21.33 9.30
N VAL A 260 -7.54 21.60 8.45
CA VAL A 260 -8.87 22.09 8.84
C VAL A 260 -9.77 20.91 9.15
N PHE A 261 -10.54 21.01 10.23
CA PHE A 261 -11.45 19.96 10.69
C PHE A 261 -12.90 20.46 10.68
N PRO A 262 -13.64 20.21 9.59
CA PRO A 262 -15.08 20.45 9.55
C PRO A 262 -15.84 19.49 10.47
N ALA A 263 -17.01 19.93 10.94
CA ALA A 263 -17.88 19.09 11.76
C ALA A 263 -18.31 17.83 10.99
N GLY A 264 -18.09 16.65 11.57
CA GLY A 264 -18.57 15.37 11.07
C GLY A 264 -17.85 14.86 9.82
N GLN A 265 -16.78 15.50 9.35
CA GLN A 265 -16.05 15.08 8.16
C GLN A 265 -14.73 14.39 8.49
N TRP A 266 -14.44 13.31 7.77
CA TRP A 266 -13.14 12.66 7.82
C TRP A 266 -12.10 13.50 7.10
N VAL A 267 -11.01 13.79 7.80
CA VAL A 267 -9.85 14.52 7.31
C VAL A 267 -8.67 13.56 7.26
N ARG A 268 -8.01 13.47 6.11
CA ARG A 268 -6.76 12.73 5.97
C ARG A 268 -5.59 13.64 6.30
N LEU A 269 -4.97 13.44 7.46
CA LEU A 269 -3.68 14.06 7.76
C LEU A 269 -2.59 13.30 7.01
N SER A 270 -1.65 14.01 6.40
CA SER A 270 -0.54 13.39 5.67
C SER A 270 0.73 14.23 5.72
N ALA A 271 1.87 13.55 5.60
CA ALA A 271 3.17 14.18 5.45
C ALA A 271 4.10 13.30 4.61
N THR A 272 4.88 13.93 3.75
CA THR A 272 6.04 13.30 3.12
C THR A 272 7.28 13.72 3.89
N ILE A 273 8.06 12.75 4.36
CA ILE A 273 9.24 12.96 5.19
C ILE A 273 10.46 12.32 4.53
N THR A 274 11.61 12.98 4.67
CA THR A 274 12.91 12.40 4.31
C THR A 274 13.66 12.08 5.60
N ILE A 275 14.14 10.86 5.71
CA ILE A 275 14.88 10.39 6.89
C ILE A 275 16.25 11.08 6.93
N PRO A 276 16.58 11.86 7.98
CA PRO A 276 17.83 12.62 8.03
C PRO A 276 19.03 11.70 8.23
N ALA A 277 20.24 12.25 8.02
CA ALA A 277 21.47 11.56 8.37
C ALA A 277 21.47 11.14 9.85
N ASN A 278 22.06 9.99 10.15
CA ASN A 278 22.17 9.39 11.49
C ASN A 278 20.85 8.93 12.13
N ALA A 279 19.69 9.10 11.49
CA ALA A 279 18.45 8.49 11.97
C ALA A 279 18.47 6.98 11.72
N ALA A 280 18.24 6.20 12.76
CA ALA A 280 18.03 4.75 12.70
C ALA A 280 16.58 4.38 13.00
N TYR A 281 15.84 5.23 13.72
CA TYR A 281 14.45 4.96 14.08
C TYR A 281 13.55 6.18 13.97
N LEU A 282 12.26 5.93 13.79
CA LEU A 282 11.19 6.91 13.65
C LEU A 282 10.03 6.57 14.58
N THR A 283 9.46 7.59 15.20
CA THR A 283 8.08 7.56 15.73
C THR A 283 7.26 8.64 15.07
N PHE A 284 5.95 8.42 14.95
CA PHE A 284 5.04 9.51 14.57
C PHE A 284 3.68 9.37 15.26
N ARG A 285 2.87 10.41 15.20
CA ARG A 285 1.54 10.45 15.83
C ARG A 285 0.69 11.56 15.25
N GLN A 286 -0.60 11.54 15.55
CA GLN A 286 -1.48 12.68 15.35
C GLN A 286 -1.38 13.59 16.59
N ASP A 287 -0.84 14.78 16.39
CA ASP A 287 -0.72 15.83 17.40
C ASP A 287 -1.94 16.75 17.29
N LEU A 288 -2.91 16.53 18.18
CA LEU A 288 -4.25 17.10 18.07
C LEU A 288 -4.59 17.92 19.31
N TYR A 289 -4.50 19.23 19.22
CA TYR A 289 -5.05 20.15 20.21
C TYR A 289 -6.43 20.58 19.73
N LEU A 290 -7.48 20.09 20.39
CA LEU A 290 -8.86 20.18 19.94
C LEU A 290 -9.76 20.82 20.98
N SER A 291 -10.57 21.80 20.57
CA SER A 291 -11.63 22.36 21.40
C SER A 291 -12.84 21.42 21.43
N MET A 292 -12.99 20.67 22.52
CA MET A 292 -14.08 19.69 22.72
C MET A 292 -15.06 20.15 23.81
N THR A 293 -16.34 19.88 23.60
CA THR A 293 -17.40 20.05 24.61
C THR A 293 -17.90 18.70 25.11
N ALA A 294 -18.72 18.69 26.16
CA ALA A 294 -19.51 17.51 26.50
C ALA A 294 -20.27 16.99 25.26
N ASP A 295 -20.34 15.66 25.13
CA ASP A 295 -20.91 14.91 24.01
C ASP A 295 -20.21 15.05 22.65
N SER A 296 -19.18 15.89 22.54
CA SER A 296 -18.32 15.92 21.35
C SER A 296 -17.61 14.58 21.17
N ARG A 297 -17.33 14.22 19.92
CA ARG A 297 -16.69 12.96 19.55
C ARG A 297 -15.44 13.19 18.71
N LEU A 298 -14.44 12.35 18.92
CA LEU A 298 -13.23 12.21 18.11
C LEU A 298 -13.16 10.78 17.60
N ASP A 299 -13.08 10.63 16.29
CA ASP A 299 -12.88 9.35 15.63
C ASP A 299 -11.55 9.35 14.89
N ALA A 300 -10.81 8.23 14.92
CA ALA A 300 -9.62 8.09 14.09
C ALA A 300 -9.29 6.63 13.74
N THR A 301 -8.66 6.44 12.57
CA THR A 301 -8.35 5.14 11.95
C THR A 301 -7.43 5.31 10.74
N GLY A 302 -7.20 4.22 10.00
CA GLY A 302 -6.77 4.26 8.60
C GLY A 302 -5.33 4.68 8.41
N VAL A 303 -4.42 3.89 8.97
CA VAL A 303 -2.99 4.07 8.85
C VAL A 303 -2.42 3.60 7.54
N MET A 304 -1.68 4.49 6.89
CA MET A 304 -0.87 4.12 5.76
C MET A 304 0.49 4.78 5.82
N VAL A 305 1.53 3.96 5.69
CA VAL A 305 2.92 4.38 5.60
C VAL A 305 3.52 3.69 4.39
N THR A 306 3.98 4.46 3.41
CA THR A 306 4.56 3.93 2.17
C THR A 306 5.92 4.56 1.92
N GLU A 307 6.78 3.83 1.22
CA GLU A 307 8.01 4.42 0.70
C GLU A 307 7.71 5.34 -0.48
N GLY A 308 8.55 6.36 -0.65
CA GLY A 308 8.43 7.36 -1.70
C GLY A 308 7.58 8.59 -1.31
N PRO A 309 7.53 9.60 -2.20
CA PRO A 309 6.91 10.89 -1.92
C PRO A 309 5.40 10.94 -2.20
N THR A 310 4.83 9.88 -2.77
CA THR A 310 3.45 9.86 -3.25
C THR A 310 2.47 9.52 -2.13
N LEU A 311 1.46 10.35 -1.96
CA LEU A 311 0.30 10.04 -1.13
C LEU A 311 -0.67 9.14 -1.91
N HIS A 312 -0.54 7.82 -1.76
CA HIS A 312 -1.44 6.86 -2.37
C HIS A 312 -2.83 6.85 -1.71
N SER A 313 -3.87 6.40 -2.43
CA SER A 313 -5.16 6.06 -1.82
C SER A 313 -4.95 5.06 -0.68
N TYR A 314 -5.79 5.14 0.35
CA TYR A 314 -5.66 4.22 1.49
C TYR A 314 -5.87 2.78 1.04
N ALA A 315 -4.97 1.91 1.47
CA ALA A 315 -5.11 0.48 1.32
C ALA A 315 -4.37 -0.26 2.44
N ASP A 316 -4.90 -1.44 2.77
CA ASP A 316 -4.33 -2.41 3.70
C ASP A 316 -4.60 -3.84 3.21
N GLY A 317 -4.19 -4.86 3.95
CA GLY A 317 -4.37 -6.26 3.53
C GLY A 317 -5.83 -6.74 3.44
N SER A 318 -6.82 -5.92 3.80
CA SER A 318 -8.24 -6.21 3.62
C SER A 318 -8.84 -5.48 2.41
N SER A 319 -8.07 -4.58 1.80
CA SER A 319 -8.47 -3.80 0.64
C SER A 319 -8.38 -4.65 -0.64
N PRO A 320 -9.15 -4.34 -1.70
CA PRO A 320 -9.06 -5.07 -2.97
C PRO A 320 -7.63 -5.10 -3.51
N ASN A 321 -7.17 -6.25 -3.98
CA ASN A 321 -5.81 -6.46 -4.53
C ASN A 321 -4.65 -6.24 -3.54
N TRP A 322 -4.93 -6.18 -2.24
CA TRP A 322 -3.93 -6.14 -1.18
C TRP A 322 -3.98 -7.42 -0.34
N SER A 323 -2.84 -7.79 0.24
CA SER A 323 -2.73 -8.94 1.13
C SER A 323 -1.81 -8.68 2.31
N TRP A 324 -2.11 -9.32 3.44
CA TRP A 324 -1.25 -9.33 4.61
C TRP A 324 -0.02 -10.21 4.36
N LEU A 325 1.16 -9.71 4.73
CA LEU A 325 2.43 -10.45 4.66
C LEU A 325 2.62 -11.45 5.82
N GLY A 326 1.65 -11.53 6.72
CA GLY A 326 1.68 -12.36 7.91
C GLY A 326 0.30 -12.45 8.56
N ALA A 327 0.24 -12.31 9.88
CA ALA A 327 -1.01 -12.33 10.61
C ALA A 327 -1.89 -11.14 10.21
N PRO A 328 -3.17 -11.36 9.84
CA PRO A 328 -4.09 -10.28 9.51
C PRO A 328 -4.16 -9.23 10.63
N ASN A 329 -4.04 -7.95 10.28
CA ASN A 329 -4.05 -6.80 11.20
C ASN A 329 -2.89 -6.74 12.23
N ASP A 330 -1.88 -7.60 12.11
CA ASP A 330 -0.65 -7.53 12.92
C ASP A 330 0.61 -7.75 12.06
N SER A 331 0.56 -7.33 10.79
CA SER A 331 1.66 -7.48 9.85
C SER A 331 1.56 -6.43 8.77
N GLN A 332 2.66 -6.13 8.10
CA GLN A 332 2.64 -5.26 6.93
C GLN A 332 1.72 -5.87 5.86
N SER A 333 1.23 -5.03 4.97
CA SER A 333 0.46 -5.46 3.82
C SER A 333 1.02 -4.86 2.55
N ARG A 334 0.78 -5.49 1.42
CA ARG A 334 1.21 -4.97 0.13
C ARG A 334 0.12 -5.16 -0.92
N GLY A 335 0.18 -4.35 -1.97
CA GLY A 335 -0.74 -4.37 -3.10
C GLY A 335 -0.48 -3.22 -4.06
N LEU A 336 -1.25 -3.14 -5.13
CA LEU A 336 -1.14 -2.05 -6.10
C LEU A 336 -1.75 -0.77 -5.55
N ALA A 337 -1.35 0.39 -6.06
CA ALA A 337 -2.04 1.63 -5.74
C ALA A 337 -3.53 1.51 -6.09
N LEU A 338 -4.41 1.93 -5.17
CA LEU A 338 -5.85 2.03 -5.40
C LEU A 338 -6.25 3.38 -5.98
#